data_AF-A0A2E0QMI6-F1
#
_entry.id   AF-A0A2E0QMI6-F1
#
_cell.length_a   1.000
_cell.length_b   1.000
_cell.length_c   1.000
_cell.angle_alpha   90.00
_cell.angle_beta   90.00
_cell.angle_gamma   90.00
#
_symmetry.space_group_name_H-M   'P 1'
#
loop_
_entity.id
_entity.type
_entity.pdbx_description
1 polymer ?
#
loop_
_entity_poly.entity_id
_entity_poly.type
_entity_poly.pdbx_seq_one_letter_code
_entity_poly.pdbx_strand_id
1 'polypeptide(L)'
;IVHDGNLMFDLHSFPSRPKSVKGKPYKAILEKGFSDSIYGRSKGGVTPSGWKCEALPYIVEIDNFGVSDHPGQYRESDKIHVWGWDEINWFIKQPEGYRNEWLEYAYNWVRKTDKNGYFQLPLRRFEHYSASMNPPKGMRQEVTIKKIWESIDKRYR
;
A
#
# COMPACT_ATOMS: atom_id res chain seq x y z
N ILE A 1 8.78 -16.33 0.65
CA ILE A 1 9.87 -17.31 0.32
C ILE A 1 9.29 -18.70 0.56
N VAL A 2 9.54 -19.65 -0.34
CA VAL A 2 9.10 -21.04 -0.24
C VAL A 2 10.33 -21.94 -0.24
N HIS A 3 10.42 -22.85 0.71
CA HIS A 3 11.47 -23.86 0.78
C HIS A 3 10.82 -25.25 0.91
N ASP A 4 11.04 -26.11 -0.09
CA ASP A 4 10.47 -27.46 -0.17
C ASP A 4 8.95 -27.51 0.05
N GLY A 5 8.24 -26.53 -0.53
CA GLY A 5 6.78 -26.40 -0.41
C GLY A 5 6.29 -25.77 0.90
N ASN A 6 7.19 -25.42 1.83
CA ASN A 6 6.88 -24.75 3.09
C ASN A 6 7.10 -23.24 2.98
N LEU A 7 6.19 -22.46 3.54
CA LEU A 7 6.25 -21.01 3.64
C LEU A 7 6.89 -20.60 4.97
N MET A 8 7.59 -19.47 4.97
CA MET A 8 8.25 -18.93 6.16
C MET A 8 7.29 -18.20 7.11
N PHE A 9 6.16 -17.71 6.59
CA PHE A 9 5.19 -16.90 7.33
C PHE A 9 3.76 -17.30 6.96
N ASP A 10 2.79 -16.96 7.82
CA ASP A 10 1.35 -17.13 7.54
C ASP A 10 0.77 -16.00 6.66
N LEU A 11 1.53 -14.94 6.40
CA LEU A 11 1.20 -13.89 5.42
C LEU A 11 2.48 -13.27 4.85
N HIS A 12 2.39 -12.68 3.65
CA HIS A 12 3.44 -11.79 3.15
C HIS A 12 3.11 -10.33 3.52
N SER A 13 4.15 -9.54 3.81
CA SER A 13 4.06 -8.08 3.83
C SER A 13 4.90 -7.52 2.69
N PHE A 14 4.40 -6.49 2.02
CA PHE A 14 5.09 -5.89 0.87
C PHE A 14 4.78 -4.39 0.75
N PRO A 15 5.68 -3.57 0.19
CA PRO A 15 5.35 -2.19 -0.21
C PRO A 15 4.24 -2.16 -1.27
N SER A 16 3.44 -1.09 -1.27
CA SER A 16 2.31 -0.94 -2.21
C SER A 16 2.76 -0.61 -3.64
N ARG A 17 3.97 -0.08 -3.82
CA ARG A 17 4.56 0.29 -5.11
C ARG A 17 3.69 1.22 -5.97
N PRO A 18 3.31 2.42 -5.48
CA PRO A 18 2.65 3.41 -6.32
C PRO A 18 3.54 3.82 -7.51
N LYS A 19 3.00 3.73 -8.71
CA LYS A 19 3.64 4.16 -9.96
C LYS A 19 3.30 5.62 -10.24
N SER A 20 4.32 6.46 -10.40
CA SER A 20 4.16 7.84 -10.87
C SER A 20 3.54 7.90 -12.27
N VAL A 21 2.59 8.82 -12.46
CA VAL A 21 1.91 9.02 -13.74
C VAL A 21 2.58 10.14 -14.54
N LYS A 22 3.28 9.80 -15.63
CA LYS A 22 3.92 10.76 -16.53
C LYS A 22 2.94 11.85 -16.98
N GLY A 23 3.35 13.11 -16.90
CA GLY A 23 2.52 14.27 -17.26
C GLY A 23 1.39 14.63 -16.29
N LYS A 24 1.26 13.94 -15.15
CA LYS A 24 0.28 14.28 -14.10
C LYS A 24 0.99 14.45 -12.76
N PRO A 25 1.55 15.65 -12.48
CA PRO A 25 2.37 15.92 -11.29
C PRO A 25 1.81 15.29 -10.01
N TYR A 26 2.67 14.56 -9.32
CA TYR A 26 2.41 13.87 -8.04
C TYR A 26 1.29 12.81 -8.03
N LYS A 27 0.58 12.60 -9.14
CA LYS A 27 -0.39 11.51 -9.26
C LYS A 27 0.31 10.16 -9.29
N ALA A 28 -0.16 9.21 -8.49
CA ALA A 28 0.31 7.83 -8.53
C ALA A 28 -0.85 6.83 -8.64
N ILE A 29 -0.57 5.67 -9.25
CA ILE A 29 -1.51 4.56 -9.42
C ILE A 29 -0.84 3.25 -8.99
N LEU A 30 -1.64 2.28 -8.58
CA LEU A 30 -1.20 0.89 -8.43
C LEU A 30 -1.32 0.18 -9.79
N GLU A 31 -0.34 -0.66 -10.10
CA GLU A 31 -0.27 -1.38 -11.37
C GLU A 31 0.31 -2.78 -11.18
N LYS A 32 -0.38 -3.81 -11.68
CA LYS A 32 0.14 -5.18 -11.70
C LYS A 32 1.41 -5.25 -12.53
N GLY A 33 2.45 -5.87 -11.99
CA GLY A 33 3.72 -6.06 -12.70
C GLY A 33 4.60 -4.82 -12.76
N PHE A 34 4.19 -3.69 -12.17
CA PHE A 34 5.08 -2.57 -11.96
C PHE A 34 6.11 -2.93 -10.89
N SER A 35 7.40 -2.73 -11.20
CA SER A 35 8.51 -3.04 -10.30
C SER A 35 8.47 -4.50 -9.79
N ASP A 36 8.81 -4.70 -8.53
CA ASP A 36 8.70 -5.94 -7.77
C ASP A 36 7.32 -6.12 -7.09
N SER A 37 6.29 -5.33 -7.43
CA SER A 37 4.96 -5.38 -6.81
C SER A 37 4.41 -6.81 -6.67
N ILE A 38 3.78 -7.12 -5.53
CA ILE A 38 3.34 -8.48 -5.17
C ILE A 38 2.03 -8.93 -5.83
N TYR A 39 1.28 -8.02 -6.45
CA TYR A 39 -0.07 -8.27 -6.98
C TYR A 39 -0.12 -9.45 -7.97
N GLY A 40 -0.78 -10.55 -7.60
CA GLY A 40 -0.85 -11.80 -8.38
C GLY A 40 0.42 -12.64 -8.37
N ARG A 41 1.42 -12.31 -7.53
CA ARG A 41 2.74 -12.96 -7.47
C ARG A 41 3.02 -13.64 -6.13
N SER A 42 2.09 -13.58 -5.18
CA SER A 42 2.21 -14.27 -3.89
C SER A 42 2.32 -15.78 -4.11
N LYS A 43 3.34 -16.39 -3.51
CA LYS A 43 3.57 -17.84 -3.57
C LYS A 43 2.73 -18.58 -2.53
N GLY A 44 2.28 -19.78 -2.88
CA GLY A 44 1.64 -20.72 -1.96
C GLY A 44 2.59 -21.79 -1.42
N GLY A 45 2.05 -22.63 -0.53
CA GLY A 45 2.77 -23.66 0.19
C GLY A 45 2.01 -24.07 1.46
N VAL A 46 2.69 -24.77 2.36
CA VAL A 46 2.22 -25.04 3.73
C VAL A 46 2.76 -23.94 4.64
N THR A 47 1.89 -23.27 5.39
CA THR A 47 2.30 -22.19 6.29
C THR A 47 2.83 -22.73 7.62
N PRO A 48 3.52 -21.91 8.44
CA PRO A 48 3.93 -22.31 9.79
C PRO A 48 2.77 -22.76 10.68
N SER A 49 1.58 -22.20 10.49
CA SER A 49 0.36 -22.62 11.22
C SER A 49 -0.29 -23.90 10.64
N GLY A 50 0.31 -24.51 9.61
CA GLY A 50 -0.03 -25.86 9.13
C GLY A 50 -1.09 -25.94 8.03
N TRP A 51 -1.62 -24.82 7.56
CA TRP A 51 -2.60 -24.82 6.46
C TRP A 51 -1.91 -24.64 5.10
N LYS A 52 -2.56 -25.14 4.05
CA LYS A 52 -2.04 -25.12 2.68
C LYS A 52 -2.79 -24.10 1.84
N CYS A 53 -2.08 -23.39 0.97
CA CYS A 53 -2.68 -22.47 -0.01
C CYS A 53 -1.91 -22.44 -1.33
N GLU A 54 -2.59 -22.09 -2.41
CA GLU A 54 -1.97 -21.87 -3.73
C GLU A 54 -1.28 -20.51 -3.84
N ALA A 55 -1.75 -19.53 -3.08
CA ALA A 55 -1.17 -18.21 -2.95
C ALA A 55 -1.47 -17.68 -1.54
N LEU A 56 -0.41 -17.30 -0.82
CA LEU A 56 -0.52 -16.81 0.56
C LEU A 56 -1.20 -15.41 0.59
N PRO A 57 -2.13 -15.14 1.51
CA PRO A 57 -2.62 -13.80 1.78
C PRO A 57 -1.48 -12.85 2.09
N TYR A 58 -1.65 -11.60 1.70
CA TYR A 58 -0.64 -10.59 1.93
C TYR A 58 -1.24 -9.22 2.21
N ILE A 59 -0.48 -8.43 2.95
CA ILE A 59 -0.73 -7.02 3.12
C ILE A 59 0.21 -6.21 2.24
N VAL A 60 -0.29 -5.09 1.73
CA VAL A 60 0.53 -4.04 1.16
C VAL A 60 0.41 -2.76 1.97
N GLU A 61 1.51 -2.09 2.22
CA GLU A 61 1.55 -0.87 3.01
C GLU A 61 2.12 0.31 2.22
N ILE A 62 1.83 1.53 2.69
CA ILE A 62 2.55 2.73 2.26
C ILE A 62 3.91 2.71 2.96
N ASP A 63 4.91 2.25 2.22
CA ASP A 63 6.26 1.99 2.73
C ASP A 63 7.08 3.28 2.99
N ASN A 64 8.13 3.12 3.79
CA ASN A 64 9.03 4.17 4.25
C ASN A 64 10.50 3.87 3.94
N PHE A 65 10.77 3.26 2.79
CA PHE A 65 12.09 2.79 2.36
C PHE A 65 13.24 3.79 2.61
N GLY A 66 13.01 5.08 2.33
CA GLY A 66 14.00 6.13 2.52
C GLY A 66 13.96 7.22 1.46
N VAL A 67 14.93 8.12 1.56
CA VAL A 67 15.04 9.31 0.71
C VAL A 67 15.76 8.98 -0.59
N SER A 68 15.26 9.48 -1.73
CA SER A 68 15.94 9.42 -3.03
C SER A 68 16.86 10.63 -3.25
N ASP A 69 17.70 10.57 -4.28
CA ASP A 69 18.53 11.69 -4.77
C ASP A 69 17.74 12.74 -5.58
N HIS A 70 16.43 12.55 -5.81
CA HIS A 70 15.63 13.39 -6.71
C HIS A 70 14.19 13.64 -6.21
N PRO A 71 14.00 14.10 -4.97
CA PRO A 71 12.68 14.34 -4.40
C PRO A 71 11.84 15.31 -5.25
N GLY A 72 10.61 14.90 -5.55
CA GLY A 72 9.65 15.68 -6.34
C GLY A 72 9.86 15.62 -7.85
N GLN A 73 10.85 14.87 -8.33
CA GLN A 73 11.13 14.74 -9.76
C GLN A 73 10.62 13.40 -10.30
N TYR A 74 9.99 13.43 -11.47
CA TYR A 74 9.65 12.20 -12.18
C TYR A 74 10.88 11.64 -12.90
N ARG A 75 11.18 10.37 -12.67
CA ARG A 75 12.15 9.60 -13.46
C ARG A 75 11.48 8.34 -13.99
N GLU A 76 11.46 8.17 -15.30
CA GLU A 76 10.81 7.01 -15.94
C GLU A 76 11.48 5.69 -15.55
N SER A 77 12.78 5.72 -15.29
CA SER A 77 13.57 4.59 -14.81
C SER A 77 13.38 4.28 -13.32
N ASP A 78 12.87 5.21 -12.51
CA ASP A 78 12.64 4.94 -11.09
C ASP A 78 11.33 4.15 -10.92
N LYS A 79 11.46 2.99 -10.28
CA LYS A 79 10.38 2.04 -10.02
C LYS A 79 10.15 1.81 -8.52
N ILE A 80 10.88 2.53 -7.67
CA ILE A 80 10.85 2.40 -6.22
C ILE A 80 10.37 3.70 -5.58
N HIS A 81 10.90 4.85 -5.99
CA HIS A 81 10.51 6.15 -5.42
C HIS A 81 9.42 6.82 -6.25
N VAL A 82 8.20 6.81 -5.71
CA VAL A 82 7.07 7.51 -6.31
C VAL A 82 7.31 9.02 -6.29
N TRP A 83 7.47 9.60 -7.47
CA TRP A 83 7.83 11.02 -7.66
C TRP A 83 9.11 11.41 -6.92
N GLY A 84 10.07 10.49 -6.84
CA GLY A 84 11.33 10.70 -6.13
C GLY A 84 11.20 10.71 -4.61
N TRP A 85 10.08 10.30 -4.04
CA TRP A 85 9.94 10.07 -2.60
C TRP A 85 9.68 8.60 -2.31
N ASP A 86 9.97 8.14 -1.09
CA ASP A 86 9.31 6.93 -0.59
C ASP A 86 7.79 7.16 -0.51
N GLU A 87 7.05 6.07 -0.37
CA GLU A 87 5.60 6.08 -0.48
C GLU A 87 4.96 6.96 0.60
N ILE A 88 5.47 6.93 1.84
CA ILE A 88 4.92 7.74 2.92
C ILE A 88 5.23 9.23 2.74
N ASN A 89 6.46 9.61 2.35
CA ASN A 89 6.78 11.02 2.12
C ASN A 89 6.03 11.58 0.91
N TRP A 90 5.83 10.76 -0.13
CA TRP A 90 4.93 11.12 -1.22
C TRP A 90 3.51 11.33 -0.70
N PHE A 91 2.96 10.39 0.06
CA PHE A 91 1.59 10.43 0.55
C PHE A 91 1.32 11.66 1.43
N ILE A 92 2.18 11.97 2.40
CA ILE A 92 1.99 13.12 3.30
C ILE A 92 2.08 14.48 2.58
N LYS A 93 2.80 14.54 1.45
CA LYS A 93 2.93 15.75 0.63
C LYS A 93 1.72 16.03 -0.26
N GLN A 94 0.81 15.07 -0.40
CA GLN A 94 -0.40 15.28 -1.19
C GLN A 94 -1.42 16.13 -0.44
N PRO A 95 -2.29 16.89 -1.13
CA PRO A 95 -3.44 17.54 -0.50
C PRO A 95 -4.33 16.53 0.25
N GLU A 96 -4.99 16.96 1.32
CA GLU A 96 -5.86 16.09 2.14
C GLU A 96 -6.93 15.38 1.29
N GLY A 97 -7.62 16.10 0.41
CA GLY A 97 -8.62 15.53 -0.50
C GLY A 97 -8.03 14.41 -1.36
N TYR A 98 -6.84 14.63 -1.92
CA TYR A 98 -6.17 13.62 -2.73
C TYR A 98 -5.72 12.41 -1.89
N ARG A 99 -5.23 12.61 -0.67
CA ARG A 99 -4.92 11.50 0.25
C ARG A 99 -6.16 10.64 0.50
N ASN A 100 -7.31 11.29 0.72
CA ASN A 100 -8.58 10.58 0.97
C ASN A 100 -9.03 9.78 -0.27
N GLU A 101 -9.06 10.42 -1.44
CA GLU A 101 -9.37 9.77 -2.71
C GLU A 101 -8.43 8.59 -3.00
N TRP A 102 -7.13 8.79 -2.75
CA TRP A 102 -6.13 7.77 -3.01
C TRP A 102 -6.24 6.57 -2.08
N LEU A 103 -6.57 6.75 -0.80
CA LEU A 103 -6.81 5.64 0.13
C LEU A 103 -8.00 4.79 -0.30
N GLU A 104 -9.12 5.42 -0.68
CA GLU A 104 -10.29 4.71 -1.18
C GLU A 104 -9.98 3.97 -2.49
N TYR A 105 -9.26 4.63 -3.40
CA TYR A 105 -8.79 4.04 -4.65
C TYR A 105 -7.89 2.83 -4.38
N ALA A 106 -6.84 2.98 -3.57
CA ALA A 106 -5.84 1.96 -3.33
C ALA A 106 -6.46 0.72 -2.67
N TYR A 107 -7.28 0.94 -1.63
CA TYR A 107 -7.99 -0.15 -0.96
C TYR A 107 -8.87 -0.95 -1.94
N ASN A 108 -9.72 -0.25 -2.70
CA ASN A 108 -10.61 -0.90 -3.67
C ASN A 108 -9.85 -1.57 -4.81
N TRP A 109 -8.79 -0.93 -5.31
CA TRP A 109 -7.96 -1.47 -6.37
C TRP A 109 -7.28 -2.77 -5.94
N VAL A 110 -6.69 -2.82 -4.74
CA VAL A 110 -6.05 -4.04 -4.22
C VAL A 110 -7.08 -5.17 -4.09
N ARG A 111 -8.22 -4.91 -3.45
CA ARG A 111 -9.29 -5.91 -3.28
C ARG A 111 -9.87 -6.42 -4.60
N LYS A 112 -9.96 -5.57 -5.62
CA LYS A 112 -10.41 -5.95 -6.97
C LYS A 112 -9.35 -6.73 -7.75
N THR A 113 -8.08 -6.41 -7.51
CA THR A 113 -6.96 -6.88 -8.33
C THR A 113 -6.46 -8.25 -7.90
N ASP A 114 -6.46 -8.54 -6.60
CA ASP A 114 -6.04 -9.82 -6.05
C ASP A 114 -6.87 -10.17 -4.81
N LYS A 115 -7.55 -11.32 -4.85
CA LYS A 115 -8.40 -11.79 -3.75
C LYS A 115 -7.61 -12.00 -2.45
N ASN A 116 -6.32 -12.32 -2.56
CA ASN A 116 -5.41 -12.56 -1.44
C ASN A 116 -4.73 -11.28 -0.94
N GLY A 117 -4.90 -10.15 -1.63
CA GLY A 117 -4.27 -8.88 -1.29
C GLY A 117 -5.13 -8.01 -0.39
N TYR A 118 -4.51 -7.42 0.63
CA TYR A 118 -5.13 -6.49 1.56
C TYR A 118 -4.30 -5.20 1.66
N PHE A 119 -4.93 -4.05 1.57
CA PHE A 119 -4.24 -2.77 1.73
C PHE A 119 -4.25 -2.36 3.21
N GLN A 120 -3.08 -2.21 3.81
CA GLN A 120 -2.92 -1.73 5.18
C GLN A 120 -3.14 -0.22 5.21
N LEU A 121 -4.26 0.20 5.82
CA LEU A 121 -4.57 1.62 5.99
C LEU A 121 -3.58 2.26 6.99
N PRO A 122 -2.91 3.37 6.63
CA PRO A 122 -1.92 3.98 7.50
C PRO A 122 -2.60 4.67 8.68
N LEU A 123 -2.20 4.34 9.92
CA LEU A 123 -2.75 4.96 11.13
C LEU A 123 -1.75 5.92 11.79
N ARG A 124 -0.50 5.47 11.97
CA ARG A 124 0.56 6.26 12.60
C ARG A 124 1.92 5.82 12.08
N ARG A 125 2.79 6.80 11.81
CA ARG A 125 4.21 6.60 11.55
C ARG A 125 5.01 7.63 12.34
N PHE A 126 5.45 7.23 13.53
CA PHE A 126 6.26 8.04 14.47
C PHE A 126 5.81 9.52 14.52
N GLU A 127 6.72 10.47 14.26
CA GLU A 127 6.42 11.91 14.21
C GLU A 127 6.00 12.40 12.82
N HIS A 128 6.13 11.57 11.79
CA HIS A 128 5.98 11.99 10.40
C HIS A 128 4.54 11.92 9.89
N TYR A 129 3.73 11.02 10.46
CA TYR A 129 2.34 10.83 10.05
C TYR A 129 1.44 10.37 11.20
N SER A 130 0.25 10.96 11.29
CA SER A 130 -0.87 10.45 12.08
C SER A 130 -2.14 10.66 11.30
N ALA A 131 -2.94 9.61 11.12
CA ALA A 131 -4.26 9.72 10.50
C ALA A 131 -5.26 10.49 11.37
N SER A 132 -4.96 10.66 12.66
CA SER A 132 -5.86 11.26 13.65
C SER A 132 -6.25 12.69 13.29
N MET A 133 -7.48 13.05 13.65
CA MET A 133 -8.00 14.41 13.57
C MET A 133 -7.59 15.30 14.75
N ASN A 134 -7.14 14.71 15.86
CA ASN A 134 -7.00 15.38 17.16
C ASN A 134 -5.72 16.19 17.35
N PRO A 135 -4.50 15.66 17.08
CA PRO A 135 -3.28 16.43 17.29
C PRO A 135 -3.13 17.52 16.21
N PRO A 136 -2.47 18.66 16.50
CA PRO A 136 -2.22 19.70 15.50
C PRO A 136 -1.45 19.20 14.26
N LYS A 137 -0.60 18.17 14.43
CA LYS A 137 0.14 17.50 13.35
C LYS A 137 -0.64 16.35 12.69
N GLY A 138 -1.92 16.16 13.04
CA GLY A 138 -2.79 15.15 12.47
C GLY A 138 -3.10 15.43 11.01
N MET A 139 -3.03 14.40 10.16
CA MET A 139 -3.19 14.51 8.71
C MET A 139 -4.64 14.30 8.24
N ARG A 140 -5.57 13.99 9.16
CA ARG A 140 -7.03 13.98 8.96
C ARG A 140 -7.58 12.88 8.04
N GLN A 141 -7.05 11.66 8.13
CA GLN A 141 -7.54 10.49 7.36
C GLN A 141 -8.48 9.59 8.16
N GLU A 142 -8.67 9.82 9.46
CA GLU A 142 -9.46 8.95 10.34
C GLU A 142 -10.89 8.71 9.83
N VAL A 143 -11.58 9.75 9.35
CA VAL A 143 -12.94 9.65 8.80
C VAL A 143 -12.96 8.77 7.55
N THR A 144 -12.02 8.98 6.62
CA THR A 144 -11.89 8.18 5.40
C THR A 144 -11.61 6.72 5.73
N ILE A 145 -10.69 6.46 6.66
CA ILE A 145 -10.36 5.11 7.11
C ILE A 145 -11.58 4.42 7.71
N LYS A 146 -12.31 5.09 8.61
CA LYS A 146 -13.57 4.57 9.19
C LYS A 146 -14.58 4.21 8.11
N LYS A 147 -14.80 5.10 7.13
CA LYS A 147 -15.69 4.84 5.98
C LYS A 147 -15.27 3.61 5.18
N ILE A 148 -13.97 3.45 4.92
CA ILE A 148 -13.45 2.25 4.22
C ILE A 148 -13.79 1.00 5.03
N TRP A 149 -13.52 0.98 6.33
CA TRP A 149 -13.83 -0.15 7.22
C TRP A 149 -15.33 -0.49 7.26
N GLU A 150 -16.19 0.51 7.45
CA GLU A 150 -17.65 0.33 7.45
C GLU A 150 -18.18 -0.23 6.12
N SER A 151 -17.50 0.06 5.01
CA SER A 151 -17.86 -0.49 3.70
C SER A 151 -17.50 -1.98 3.56
N ILE A 152 -16.59 -2.50 4.38
CA ILE A 152 -16.19 -3.91 4.40
C ILE A 152 -17.28 -4.76 5.03
N ASP A 153 -17.80 -4.33 6.18
CA ASP A 153 -18.84 -5.06 6.93
C ASP A 153 -20.11 -5.27 6.10
N LYS A 154 -20.41 -4.35 5.18
CA LYS A 154 -21.54 -4.48 4.25
C LYS A 154 -21.30 -5.46 3.11
N ARG A 155 -20.05 -5.84 2.81
CA ARG A 155 -19.72 -6.80 1.74
C ARG A 155 -19.71 -8.26 2.21
N TYR A 156 -19.62 -8.49 3.51
CA TYR A 156 -19.58 -9.83 4.11
C TYR A 156 -20.85 -10.19 4.92
N ARG A 157 -21.88 -9.34 4.84
CA ARG A 157 -23.26 -9.66 5.22
C ARG A 157 -24.05 -10.03 3.98
#